data_AF-A0A3L6G3J8-F1
#
_entry.id   AF-A0A3L6G3J8-F1
#
_cell.length_a   1.000
_cell.length_b   1.000
_cell.length_c   1.000
_cell.angle_alpha   90.00
_cell.angle_beta   90.00
_cell.angle_gamma   90.00
#
_symmetry.space_group_name_H-M   'P 1'
#
loop_
_entity.id
_entity.type
_entity.pdbx_description
1 polymer ?
#
loop_
_entity_poly.entity_id
_entity_poly.type
_entity_poly.pdbx_seq_one_letter_code
_entity_poly.pdbx_strand_id
1 'polypeptide(L)'
;MNLCHLIVSVDLVFINECPILQENSDFLLCRGEVEEKIFSPWLQSLELKGLKFVENKVPTSLTTDVDSGCISSIVCGDDVYEADAFVLAMGLSSLQSIVKNSNVGSQECPFLRSDREFRNLLHLSTVDVISVKLWFDKKIIIPKVANVCSGFDDSSGWAFFDLTSVYDDYCEESITIVEAEFYNASHLVLLSDDDIVYEASSHLIKCIQDFEGAIVIRYSIRRSPNSVINFLPGSYKYTLRGSTSFPNLFIAGDWIVNRHGSFSKEKAYVTGLEAGNRVVDYFDIGDFAKIIAVEGDEPHIETLRSLNRRANELKSQIPFSEFFLQ
;
A
#
# COMPACT_ATOMS: atom_id res chain seq x y z
N MET A 1 5.53 -19.16 26.78
CA MET A 1 6.00 -18.76 25.44
C MET A 1 4.88 -17.95 24.82
N ASN A 2 4.89 -16.64 25.00
CA ASN A 2 3.87 -15.72 24.52
C ASN A 2 4.58 -14.39 24.35
N LEU A 3 4.84 -13.95 23.12
CA LEU A 3 4.99 -12.54 22.75
C LEU A 3 5.11 -12.47 21.22
N CYS A 4 3.97 -12.30 20.55
CA CYS A 4 3.94 -11.85 19.16
C CYS A 4 3.71 -10.34 19.22
N HIS A 5 4.76 -9.56 18.96
CA HIS A 5 4.66 -8.11 18.81
C HIS A 5 4.37 -7.79 17.35
N LEU A 6 3.18 -7.25 17.07
CA LEU A 6 2.79 -6.82 15.73
C LEU A 6 2.71 -5.29 15.73
N ILE A 7 3.63 -4.65 15.01
CA ILE A 7 3.58 -3.21 14.72
C ILE A 7 2.93 -3.09 13.35
N VAL A 8 1.68 -2.63 13.29
CA VAL A 8 0.96 -2.42 12.03
C VAL A 8 0.76 -0.93 11.80
N SER A 9 1.20 -0.43 10.64
CA SER A 9 0.71 0.83 10.09
C SER A 9 -0.33 0.47 9.04
N VAL A 10 -1.50 1.07 9.15
CA VAL A 10 -2.71 0.55 8.53
C VAL A 10 -3.42 1.67 7.79
N ASP A 11 -3.47 1.60 6.47
CA ASP A 11 -4.37 2.40 5.63
C ASP A 11 -5.31 1.49 4.84
N LEU A 12 -6.61 1.69 5.10
CA LEU A 12 -7.86 1.15 4.52
C LEU A 12 -7.99 -0.38 4.22
N VAL A 13 -9.02 -1.05 4.76
CA VAL A 13 -9.57 -2.36 4.33
C VAL A 13 -10.81 -2.20 3.43
N PHE A 14 -11.15 -3.22 2.65
CA PHE A 14 -12.49 -3.46 2.11
C PHE A 14 -12.92 -4.91 2.38
N ILE A 15 -14.02 -5.16 3.11
CA ILE A 15 -14.77 -6.43 3.08
C ILE A 15 -16.28 -6.19 3.37
N ASN A 16 -17.09 -6.84 2.53
CA ASN A 16 -18.50 -7.30 2.64
C ASN A 16 -19.73 -6.49 2.12
N GLU A 17 -20.28 -7.08 1.03
CA GLU A 17 -21.67 -7.42 0.67
C GLU A 17 -22.84 -6.43 0.83
N CYS A 18 -23.26 -5.82 -0.30
CA CYS A 18 -24.63 -5.82 -0.87
C CYS A 18 -24.63 -4.94 -2.16
N PRO A 19 -25.41 -5.24 -3.22
CA PRO A 19 -25.19 -4.66 -4.54
C PRO A 19 -25.84 -3.29 -4.67
N ILE A 20 -25.04 -2.26 -4.98
CA ILE A 20 -25.55 -1.08 -5.69
C ILE A 20 -24.79 -1.01 -7.01
N LEU A 21 -25.54 -1.39 -8.05
CA LEU A 21 -25.13 -1.60 -9.43
C LEU A 21 -24.35 -0.39 -10.01
N GLN A 22 -23.12 -0.64 -10.43
CA GLN A 22 -22.57 -0.06 -11.66
C GLN A 22 -22.69 -1.20 -12.68
N GLU A 23 -23.48 -1.06 -13.74
CA GLU A 23 -23.99 -2.17 -14.57
C GLU A 23 -22.95 -3.16 -15.15
N ASN A 24 -21.63 -2.92 -15.03
CA ASN A 24 -20.57 -3.86 -15.40
C ASN A 24 -19.31 -3.78 -14.50
N SER A 25 -19.41 -3.44 -13.21
CA SER A 25 -18.24 -3.35 -12.32
C SER A 25 -18.47 -4.08 -11.00
N ASP A 26 -17.63 -5.06 -10.66
CA ASP A 26 -17.57 -5.76 -9.37
C ASP A 26 -16.97 -4.89 -8.23
N PHE A 27 -16.92 -3.57 -8.43
CA PHE A 27 -16.31 -2.63 -7.52
C PHE A 27 -17.23 -2.32 -6.34
N LEU A 28 -16.79 -2.66 -5.13
CA LEU A 28 -17.51 -2.41 -3.88
C LEU A 28 -16.77 -1.38 -3.01
N LEU A 29 -17.54 -0.52 -2.36
CA LEU A 29 -17.04 0.51 -1.45
C LEU A 29 -17.53 0.25 -0.03
N CYS A 30 -16.71 0.63 0.96
CA CYS A 30 -17.10 0.59 2.37
C CYS A 30 -18.21 1.62 2.63
N ARG A 31 -19.30 1.21 3.29
CA ARG A 31 -20.49 2.03 3.56
C ARG A 31 -20.35 2.98 4.76
N GLY A 32 -19.13 3.46 4.99
CA GLY A 32 -18.76 4.32 6.10
C GLY A 32 -17.25 4.43 6.24
N GLU A 33 -16.80 5.14 7.26
CA GLU A 33 -15.37 5.31 7.55
C GLU A 33 -14.70 3.94 7.76
N VAL A 34 -13.62 3.69 7.04
CA VAL A 34 -12.97 2.37 7.03
C VAL A 34 -12.34 2.01 8.38
N GLU A 35 -11.88 3.03 9.10
CA GLU A 35 -11.40 2.88 10.48
C GLU A 35 -12.48 2.26 11.37
N GLU A 36 -13.67 2.86 11.38
CA GLU A 36 -14.78 2.43 12.23
C GLU A 36 -15.40 1.11 11.77
N LYS A 37 -15.62 0.95 10.46
CA LYS A 37 -16.33 -0.22 9.92
C LYS A 37 -15.47 -1.48 9.89
N ILE A 38 -14.14 -1.34 9.77
CA ILE A 38 -13.28 -2.51 9.56
C ILE A 38 -12.13 -2.58 10.56
N PHE A 39 -11.35 -1.52 10.75
CA PHE A 39 -10.15 -1.63 11.59
C PHE A 39 -10.47 -1.72 13.07
N SER A 40 -11.28 -0.83 13.64
CA SER A 40 -11.54 -0.84 15.08
C SER A 40 -12.12 -2.18 15.56
N PRO A 41 -13.14 -2.78 14.91
CA PRO A 41 -13.65 -4.10 15.29
C PRO A 41 -12.61 -5.21 15.14
N TRP A 42 -11.78 -5.15 14.09
CA TRP A 42 -10.75 -6.14 13.86
C TRP A 42 -9.62 -6.06 14.89
N LEU A 43 -9.13 -4.86 15.20
CA LEU A 43 -8.11 -4.62 16.21
C LEU A 43 -8.60 -5.08 17.60
N GLN A 44 -9.82 -4.71 17.99
CA GLN A 44 -10.44 -5.19 19.23
C GLN A 44 -10.52 -6.72 19.28
N SER A 45 -10.87 -7.38 18.17
CA SER A 45 -10.87 -8.85 18.09
C SER A 45 -9.47 -9.45 18.30
N LEU A 46 -8.42 -8.80 17.78
CA LEU A 46 -7.04 -9.24 17.96
C LEU A 46 -6.55 -9.03 19.40
N GLU A 47 -6.91 -7.92 20.04
CA GLU A 47 -6.60 -7.67 21.46
C GLU A 47 -7.22 -8.73 22.37
N LEU A 48 -8.49 -9.08 22.13
CA LEU A 48 -9.19 -10.14 22.87
C LEU A 48 -8.53 -11.52 22.68
N LYS A 49 -7.81 -11.73 21.57
CA LYS A 49 -7.00 -12.93 21.31
C LYS A 49 -5.59 -12.86 21.91
N GLY A 50 -5.27 -11.79 22.64
CA GLY A 50 -3.99 -11.60 23.34
C GLY A 50 -2.93 -10.86 22.55
N LEU A 51 -3.27 -10.28 21.39
CA LEU A 51 -2.34 -9.41 20.66
C LEU A 51 -2.09 -8.12 21.44
N LYS A 52 -0.83 -7.70 21.51
CA LYS A 52 -0.44 -6.44 22.14
C LYS A 52 -0.11 -5.40 21.08
N PHE A 53 -0.87 -4.31 21.07
CA PHE A 53 -0.57 -3.13 20.27
C PHE A 53 0.34 -2.19 21.05
N VAL A 54 1.36 -1.68 20.37
CA VAL A 54 2.25 -0.64 20.91
C VAL A 54 2.18 0.55 19.97
N GLU A 55 1.49 1.59 20.42
CA GLU A 55 1.23 2.79 19.62
C GLU A 55 2.41 3.77 19.65
N ASN A 56 2.47 4.67 18.66
CA ASN A 56 3.43 5.76 18.59
C ASN A 56 4.90 5.31 18.62
N LYS A 57 5.19 4.12 18.09
CA LYS A 57 6.55 3.59 17.91
C LYS A 57 6.85 3.43 16.43
N VAL A 58 7.94 4.08 16.00
CA VAL A 58 8.43 3.99 14.63
C VAL A 58 9.74 3.21 14.65
N PRO A 59 9.82 2.04 13.98
CA PRO A 59 11.06 1.31 13.84
C PRO A 59 12.13 2.16 13.13
N THR A 60 13.29 2.29 13.76
CA THR A 60 14.43 3.06 13.25
C THR A 60 15.55 2.16 12.75
N SER A 61 15.75 1.00 13.38
CA SER A 61 16.77 0.02 13.00
C SER A 61 16.42 -1.39 13.48
N LEU A 62 17.17 -2.37 12.99
CA LEU A 62 17.10 -3.77 13.43
C LEU A 62 18.47 -4.16 13.99
N THR A 63 18.48 -5.12 14.92
CA THR A 63 19.71 -5.74 15.42
C THR A 63 19.79 -7.18 14.95
N THR A 64 21.00 -7.62 14.60
CA THR A 64 21.28 -9.00 14.18
C THR A 64 22.09 -9.73 15.23
N ASP A 65 21.80 -11.01 15.37
CA ASP A 65 22.67 -11.95 16.06
C ASP A 65 23.69 -12.49 15.05
N VAL A 66 24.98 -12.27 15.33
CA VAL A 66 26.09 -12.57 14.41
C VAL A 66 26.29 -14.08 14.22
N ASP A 67 25.98 -14.88 15.23
CA ASP A 67 26.24 -16.32 15.22
C ASP A 67 25.15 -17.08 14.45
N SER A 68 23.90 -16.65 14.61
CA SER A 68 22.73 -17.25 13.95
C SER A 68 22.42 -16.64 12.59
N GLY A 69 22.85 -15.40 12.34
CA GLY A 69 22.40 -14.62 11.17
C GLY A 69 20.92 -14.26 11.22
N CYS A 70 20.27 -14.35 12.39
CA CYS A 70 18.88 -13.96 12.59
C CYS A 70 18.78 -12.49 13.06
N ILE A 71 17.60 -11.90 12.91
CA ILE A 71 17.25 -10.66 13.60
C ILE A 71 16.99 -11.00 15.07
N SER A 72 17.53 -10.19 15.98
CA SER A 72 17.33 -10.35 17.43
C SER A 72 16.37 -9.33 18.01
N SER A 73 16.29 -8.13 17.43
CA SER A 73 15.37 -7.09 17.89
C SER A 73 15.04 -6.02 16.84
N ILE A 74 13.92 -5.32 17.08
CA ILE A 74 13.56 -4.05 16.43
C ILE A 74 13.85 -2.91 17.42
N VAL A 75 14.52 -1.86 16.94
CA VAL A 75 14.76 -0.62 17.68
C VAL A 75 13.75 0.43 17.24
N CYS A 76 13.09 1.08 18.21
CA CYS A 76 12.13 2.16 17.99
C CYS A 76 12.52 3.36 18.86
N GLY A 77 13.43 4.20 18.37
CA GLY A 77 14.01 5.28 19.19
C GLY A 77 14.85 4.68 20.32
N ASP A 78 14.49 4.96 21.57
CA ASP A 78 15.19 4.43 22.75
C ASP A 78 14.71 3.03 23.18
N ASP A 79 13.60 2.54 22.59
CA ASP A 79 13.03 1.24 22.95
C ASP A 79 13.56 0.12 22.06
N VAL A 80 13.75 -1.07 22.65
CA VAL A 80 14.17 -2.29 21.96
C VAL A 80 13.14 -3.39 22.20
N TYR A 81 12.69 -4.02 21.11
CA TYR A 81 11.70 -5.09 21.13
C TYR A 81 12.34 -6.38 20.60
N GLU A 82 12.53 -7.34 21.50
CA GLU A 82 13.04 -8.68 21.17
C GLU A 82 11.89 -9.63 20.84
N ALA A 83 12.12 -10.52 19.88
CA ALA A 83 11.16 -11.55 19.47
C ALA A 83 11.89 -12.70 18.76
N ASP A 84 11.22 -13.85 18.68
CA ASP A 84 11.78 -15.03 17.99
C ASP A 84 11.69 -14.89 16.45
N ALA A 85 10.71 -14.15 15.95
CA ALA A 85 10.51 -13.84 14.53
C ALA A 85 9.91 -12.46 14.33
N PHE A 86 10.16 -11.87 13.16
CA PHE A 86 9.82 -10.50 12.83
C PHE A 86 9.11 -10.41 11.48
N VAL A 87 8.10 -9.55 11.41
CA VAL A 87 7.42 -9.20 10.16
C VAL A 87 7.50 -7.69 9.97
N LEU A 88 8.09 -7.23 8.86
CA LEU A 88 8.06 -5.83 8.47
C LEU A 88 6.85 -5.59 7.57
N ALA A 89 5.77 -5.10 8.17
CA ALA A 89 4.53 -4.70 7.50
C ALA A 89 4.46 -3.16 7.37
N MET A 90 5.44 -2.56 6.69
CA MET A 90 5.60 -1.11 6.58
C MET A 90 5.72 -0.64 5.13
N GLY A 91 5.48 0.65 4.89
CA GLY A 91 5.66 1.28 3.59
C GLY A 91 7.12 1.24 3.11
N LEU A 92 7.30 1.27 1.79
CA LEU A 92 8.63 1.25 1.15
C LEU A 92 9.55 2.36 1.68
N SER A 93 9.03 3.59 1.83
CA SER A 93 9.80 4.74 2.29
C SER A 93 10.31 4.58 3.73
N SER A 94 9.50 4.02 4.63
CA SER A 94 9.91 3.69 5.99
C SER A 94 11.04 2.66 6.01
N LEU A 95 10.91 1.58 5.23
CA LEU A 95 11.96 0.58 5.14
C LEU A 95 13.24 1.13 4.50
N GLN A 96 13.13 1.97 3.47
CA GLN A 96 14.27 2.66 2.89
C GLN A 96 14.99 3.55 3.91
N SER A 97 14.25 4.19 4.84
CA SER A 97 14.83 4.98 5.94
C SER A 97 15.68 4.10 6.85
N ILE A 98 15.16 2.94 7.28
CA ILE A 98 15.90 1.96 8.09
C ILE A 98 17.19 1.52 7.39
N VAL A 99 17.11 1.18 6.10
CA VAL A 99 18.28 0.76 5.29
C VAL A 99 19.32 1.88 5.17
N LYS A 100 18.90 3.14 5.02
CA LYS A 100 19.80 4.31 4.96
C LYS A 100 20.48 4.58 6.29
N ASN A 101 19.74 4.46 7.40
CA ASN A 101 20.15 4.83 8.74
C ASN A 101 20.99 3.78 9.47
N SER A 102 21.15 2.58 8.92
CA SER A 102 21.94 1.46 9.48
C SER A 102 23.47 1.73 9.58
N ASN A 103 23.90 2.99 9.71
CA ASN A 103 25.27 3.50 9.64
C ASN A 103 25.65 4.38 10.86
N VAL A 104 24.76 4.65 11.81
CA VAL A 104 24.94 5.69 12.84
C VAL A 104 24.93 5.08 14.24
N GLY A 105 25.95 4.29 14.56
CA GLY A 105 26.19 3.81 15.93
C GLY A 105 26.80 2.41 15.99
N SER A 106 27.62 2.16 16.99
CA SER A 106 28.44 0.94 17.18
C SER A 106 27.66 -0.33 17.56
N GLN A 107 26.35 -0.39 17.28
CA GLN A 107 25.47 -1.50 17.68
C GLN A 107 24.27 -1.69 16.72
N GLU A 108 24.41 -1.30 15.45
CA GLU A 108 23.37 -1.39 14.41
C GLU A 108 23.74 -2.44 13.35
N CYS A 109 22.73 -3.09 12.74
CA CYS A 109 22.88 -4.18 11.76
C CYS A 109 23.67 -3.76 10.50
N PRO A 110 24.97 -4.09 10.37
CA PRO A 110 25.79 -3.72 9.21
C PRO A 110 25.40 -4.50 7.95
N PHE A 111 24.67 -5.59 8.14
CA PHE A 111 24.29 -6.55 7.11
C PHE A 111 23.14 -6.05 6.25
N LEU A 112 22.13 -5.35 6.80
CA LEU A 112 21.02 -4.81 6.00
C LEU A 112 21.51 -3.89 4.88
N ARG A 113 22.47 -3.00 5.17
CA ARG A 113 23.06 -2.13 4.14
C ARG A 113 24.02 -2.87 3.22
N SER A 114 24.70 -3.89 3.68
CA SER A 114 25.64 -4.66 2.85
C SER A 114 24.89 -5.63 1.93
N ASP A 115 23.73 -6.10 2.35
CA ASP A 115 22.89 -7.01 1.60
C ASP A 115 22.38 -6.32 0.33
N ARG A 116 22.53 -7.03 -0.78
CA ARG A 116 22.09 -6.56 -2.08
C ARG A 116 20.57 -6.44 -2.12
N GLU A 117 19.84 -7.32 -1.44
CA GLU A 117 18.37 -7.35 -1.51
C GLU A 117 17.74 -6.09 -0.91
N PHE A 118 18.25 -5.60 0.23
CA PHE A 118 17.75 -4.38 0.87
C PHE A 118 18.30 -3.11 0.20
N ARG A 119 19.55 -3.11 -0.29
CA ARG A 119 20.07 -1.99 -1.10
C ARG A 119 19.30 -1.79 -2.40
N ASN A 120 18.79 -2.86 -2.99
CA ASN A 120 18.00 -2.77 -4.21
C ASN A 120 16.78 -1.86 -4.00
N LEU A 121 16.17 -1.86 -2.80
CA LEU A 121 15.04 -0.99 -2.47
C LEU A 121 15.34 0.49 -2.71
N LEU A 122 16.60 0.92 -2.57
CA LEU A 122 17.00 2.32 -2.80
C LEU A 122 16.91 2.76 -4.26
N HIS A 123 16.71 1.83 -5.20
CA HIS A 123 16.44 2.12 -6.62
C HIS A 123 14.95 2.32 -6.91
N LEU A 124 14.09 2.04 -5.93
CA LEU A 124 12.65 2.22 -6.05
C LEU A 124 12.27 3.66 -5.67
N SER A 125 11.38 4.27 -6.42
CA SER A 125 10.79 5.55 -6.11
C SER A 125 9.40 5.38 -5.49
N THR A 126 8.98 6.41 -4.77
CA THR A 126 7.63 6.55 -4.22
C THR A 126 6.96 7.77 -4.86
N VAL A 127 5.63 7.82 -4.78
CA VAL A 127 4.82 8.97 -5.15
C VAL A 127 4.08 9.51 -3.94
N ASP A 128 3.69 10.78 -4.04
CA ASP A 128 2.86 11.45 -3.07
C ASP A 128 1.38 11.25 -3.41
N VAL A 129 0.55 11.13 -2.38
CA VAL A 129 -0.91 11.03 -2.48
C VAL A 129 -1.56 12.10 -1.61
N ILE A 130 -2.55 12.80 -2.15
CA ILE A 130 -3.41 13.73 -1.41
C ILE A 130 -4.84 13.20 -1.47
N SER A 131 -5.49 13.03 -0.31
CA SER A 131 -6.94 12.83 -0.24
C SER A 131 -7.59 14.09 0.32
N VAL A 132 -8.67 14.53 -0.32
CA VAL A 132 -9.48 15.70 0.07
C VAL A 132 -10.93 15.29 0.17
N LYS A 133 -11.50 15.34 1.37
CA LYS A 133 -12.93 15.19 1.60
C LYS A 133 -13.57 16.58 1.65
N LEU A 134 -14.58 16.83 0.82
CA LEU A 134 -15.25 18.11 0.65
C LEU A 134 -16.75 17.95 0.95
N TRP A 135 -17.29 18.85 1.77
CA TRP A 135 -18.71 18.98 2.04
C TRP A 135 -19.23 20.24 1.35
N PHE A 136 -20.18 20.08 0.45
CA PHE A 136 -20.81 21.16 -0.31
C PHE A 136 -22.19 21.50 0.27
N ASP A 137 -22.50 22.79 0.31
CA ASP A 137 -23.75 23.35 0.85
C ASP A 137 -25.06 22.89 0.17
N LYS A 138 -24.98 22.30 -1.02
CA LYS A 138 -26.14 21.85 -1.79
C LYS A 138 -26.00 20.40 -2.25
N LYS A 139 -27.14 19.76 -2.51
CA LYS A 139 -27.23 18.43 -3.11
C LYS A 139 -26.94 18.50 -4.61
N ILE A 140 -25.97 17.72 -5.07
CA ILE A 140 -25.48 17.64 -6.43
C ILE A 140 -25.68 16.21 -6.91
N ILE A 141 -26.17 16.05 -8.14
CA ILE A 141 -26.40 14.72 -8.72
C ILE A 141 -25.10 14.24 -9.36
N ILE A 142 -24.47 13.24 -8.75
CA ILE A 142 -23.26 12.60 -9.28
C ILE A 142 -23.66 11.28 -9.95
N PRO A 143 -23.48 11.11 -11.28
CA PRO A 143 -23.99 9.93 -11.98
C PRO A 143 -23.37 8.59 -11.57
N LYS A 144 -22.14 8.61 -11.03
CA LYS A 144 -21.39 7.41 -10.63
C LYS A 144 -20.80 7.62 -9.24
N VAL A 145 -20.88 6.59 -8.41
CA VAL A 145 -20.31 6.59 -7.06
C VAL A 145 -18.78 6.62 -7.04
N ALA A 146 -18.14 6.15 -8.10
CA ALA A 146 -16.68 6.15 -8.27
C ALA A 146 -16.32 6.62 -9.67
N ASN A 147 -15.39 7.56 -9.75
CA ASN A 147 -14.99 8.23 -10.98
C ASN A 147 -13.47 8.27 -11.06
N VAL A 148 -12.89 7.57 -12.04
CA VAL A 148 -11.45 7.64 -12.32
C VAL A 148 -11.23 8.67 -13.41
N CYS A 149 -10.35 9.62 -13.15
CA CYS A 149 -10.14 10.80 -13.96
C CYS A 149 -8.67 10.94 -14.36
N SER A 150 -8.43 11.49 -15.55
CA SER A 150 -7.09 11.76 -16.08
C SER A 150 -7.14 12.95 -17.04
N GLY A 151 -6.01 13.65 -17.20
CA GLY A 151 -5.84 14.65 -18.27
C GLY A 151 -6.19 16.10 -17.90
N PHE A 152 -6.27 16.43 -16.61
CA PHE A 152 -6.40 17.81 -16.14
C PHE A 152 -5.05 18.49 -15.89
N ASP A 153 -4.03 17.70 -15.59
CA ASP A 153 -2.63 18.10 -15.53
C ASP A 153 -1.74 17.01 -16.16
N ASP A 154 -0.49 17.34 -16.44
CA ASP A 154 0.47 16.48 -17.17
C ASP A 154 1.01 15.32 -16.32
N SER A 155 0.73 15.30 -15.01
CA SER A 155 1.51 14.53 -14.05
C SER A 155 0.68 13.62 -13.13
N SER A 156 -0.56 13.97 -12.82
CA SER A 156 -1.34 13.34 -11.75
C SER A 156 -2.54 12.60 -12.31
N GLY A 157 -2.72 11.39 -11.80
CA GLY A 157 -4.01 10.70 -11.89
C GLY A 157 -4.86 11.09 -10.69
N TRP A 158 -6.17 11.12 -10.83
CA TRP A 158 -7.04 11.32 -9.67
C TRP A 158 -8.33 10.52 -9.80
N ALA A 159 -8.97 10.30 -8.67
CA ALA A 159 -10.29 9.71 -8.61
C ALA A 159 -11.16 10.51 -7.64
N PHE A 160 -12.47 10.47 -7.81
CA PHE A 160 -13.38 10.98 -6.80
C PHE A 160 -14.59 10.07 -6.59
N PHE A 161 -15.08 10.11 -5.36
CA PHE A 161 -16.13 9.23 -4.87
C PHE A 161 -17.27 10.06 -4.29
N ASP A 162 -18.51 9.71 -4.67
CA ASP A 162 -19.71 10.28 -4.05
C ASP A 162 -19.98 9.57 -2.73
N LEU A 163 -19.47 10.14 -1.63
CA LEU A 163 -19.65 9.56 -0.31
C LEU A 163 -21.09 9.70 0.18
N THR A 164 -21.84 10.72 -0.28
CA THR A 164 -23.26 10.87 0.06
C THR A 164 -24.08 9.68 -0.40
N SER A 165 -23.76 9.12 -1.57
CA SER A 165 -24.43 7.92 -2.09
C SER A 165 -23.90 6.61 -1.52
N VAL A 166 -22.72 6.59 -0.92
CA VAL A 166 -22.03 5.36 -0.46
C VAL A 166 -22.18 5.14 1.04
N TYR A 167 -22.09 6.19 1.86
CA TYR A 167 -22.08 6.09 3.31
C TYR A 167 -23.50 6.07 3.86
N ASP A 168 -23.77 5.11 4.74
CA ASP A 168 -25.10 4.94 5.36
C ASP A 168 -25.54 6.18 6.13
N ASP A 169 -24.58 6.86 6.79
CA ASP A 169 -24.84 8.01 7.63
C ASP A 169 -25.20 9.28 6.83
N TYR A 170 -24.96 9.29 5.51
CA TYR A 170 -25.17 10.47 4.65
C TYR A 170 -26.36 10.34 3.69
N CYS A 171 -27.07 9.21 3.69
CA CYS A 171 -28.10 8.89 2.71
C CYS A 171 -29.25 9.92 2.63
N GLU A 172 -29.55 10.61 3.73
CA GLU A 172 -30.64 11.60 3.83
C GLU A 172 -30.17 13.06 3.85
N GLU A 173 -28.87 13.31 3.69
CA GLU A 173 -28.36 14.66 3.77
C GLU A 173 -28.75 15.51 2.53
N SER A 174 -28.99 16.80 2.79
CA SER A 174 -29.24 17.82 1.75
C SER A 174 -27.95 18.44 1.22
N ILE A 175 -26.80 17.97 1.70
CA ILE A 175 -25.46 18.37 1.28
C ILE A 175 -24.83 17.29 0.40
N THR A 176 -23.74 17.62 -0.29
CA THR A 176 -22.97 16.66 -1.08
C THR A 176 -21.60 16.47 -0.45
N ILE A 177 -21.17 15.23 -0.30
CA ILE A 177 -19.88 14.87 0.30
C ILE A 177 -19.10 14.07 -0.73
N VAL A 178 -17.94 14.60 -1.10
CA VAL A 178 -17.05 13.98 -2.08
C VAL A 178 -15.69 13.75 -1.47
N GLU A 179 -15.10 12.59 -1.72
CA GLU A 179 -13.68 12.37 -1.49
C GLU A 179 -12.95 12.34 -2.83
N ALA A 180 -11.96 13.20 -3.00
CA ALA A 180 -11.09 13.28 -4.16
C ALA A 180 -9.67 12.85 -3.77
N GLU A 181 -9.12 11.88 -4.48
CA GLU A 181 -7.78 11.34 -4.28
C GLU A 181 -6.88 11.68 -5.47
N PHE A 182 -5.78 12.37 -5.23
CA PHE A 182 -4.77 12.74 -6.22
C PHE A 182 -3.51 11.90 -6.03
N TYR A 183 -3.06 11.27 -7.10
CA TYR A 183 -1.89 10.41 -7.15
C TYR A 183 -0.77 11.06 -7.96
N ASN A 184 0.48 10.86 -7.55
CA ASN A 184 1.63 11.61 -8.08
C ASN A 184 1.52 13.13 -7.81
N ALA A 185 0.94 13.46 -6.65
CA ALA A 185 0.49 14.79 -6.27
C ALA A 185 1.58 15.67 -5.63
N SER A 186 2.85 15.50 -6.02
CA SER A 186 3.99 16.22 -5.40
C SER A 186 3.83 17.74 -5.46
N HIS A 187 3.19 18.25 -6.51
CA HIS A 187 2.88 19.67 -6.67
C HIS A 187 1.80 20.17 -5.70
N LEU A 188 0.90 19.31 -5.21
CA LEU A 188 -0.16 19.65 -4.26
C LEU A 188 0.29 19.56 -2.81
N VAL A 189 1.26 18.69 -2.50
CA VAL A 189 1.73 18.47 -1.10
C VAL A 189 2.18 19.74 -0.41
N LEU A 190 2.79 20.66 -1.16
CA LEU A 190 3.36 21.91 -0.65
C LEU A 190 2.37 23.09 -0.64
N LEU A 191 1.16 22.89 -1.18
CA LEU A 191 0.13 23.93 -1.23
C LEU A 191 -0.57 24.10 0.12
N SER A 192 -1.15 25.29 0.31
CA SER A 192 -2.02 25.55 1.45
C SER A 192 -3.30 24.70 1.36
N ASP A 193 -3.97 24.50 2.49
CA ASP A 193 -5.23 23.75 2.53
C ASP A 193 -6.28 24.38 1.59
N ASP A 194 -6.37 25.71 1.59
CA ASP A 194 -7.34 26.44 0.75
C ASP A 194 -7.03 26.30 -0.74
N ASP A 195 -5.74 26.30 -1.13
CA ASP A 195 -5.33 26.07 -2.52
C ASP A 195 -5.64 24.64 -2.97
N ILE A 196 -5.45 23.65 -2.10
CA ILE A 196 -5.81 22.24 -2.39
C ILE A 196 -7.31 22.08 -2.56
N VAL A 197 -8.11 22.71 -1.69
CA VAL A 197 -9.58 22.70 -1.78
C VAL A 197 -10.05 23.37 -3.06
N TYR A 198 -9.43 24.49 -3.44
CA TYR A 198 -9.72 25.20 -4.68
C TYR A 198 -9.40 24.32 -5.90
N GLU A 199 -8.23 23.68 -5.93
CA GLU A 199 -7.82 22.79 -7.03
C GLU A 199 -8.78 21.60 -7.16
N ALA A 200 -9.10 20.93 -6.05
CA ALA A 200 -10.04 19.80 -6.05
C ALA A 200 -11.44 20.22 -6.52
N SER A 201 -11.95 21.37 -6.06
CA SER A 201 -13.25 21.90 -6.48
C SER A 201 -13.26 22.27 -7.96
N SER A 202 -12.17 22.88 -8.46
CA SER A 202 -12.00 23.22 -9.87
C SER A 202 -12.02 21.98 -10.76
N HIS A 203 -11.37 20.89 -10.34
CA HIS A 203 -11.40 19.61 -11.06
C HIS A 203 -12.80 19.00 -11.07
N LEU A 204 -13.51 19.02 -9.93
CA LEU A 204 -14.89 18.55 -9.85
C LEU A 204 -15.83 19.33 -10.77
N ILE A 205 -15.71 20.66 -10.86
CA ILE A 205 -16.49 21.50 -11.77
C ILE A 205 -16.26 21.11 -13.23
N LYS A 206 -14.99 20.84 -13.62
CA LYS A 206 -14.67 20.42 -14.98
C LYS A 206 -15.26 19.04 -15.33
N CYS A 207 -15.43 18.17 -14.35
CA CYS A 207 -16.07 16.86 -14.54
C CYS A 207 -17.60 16.96 -14.54
N ILE A 208 -18.16 17.74 -13.62
CA ILE A 208 -19.60 17.85 -13.36
C ILE A 208 -19.92 19.33 -13.12
N GLN A 209 -20.57 19.96 -14.09
CA GLN A 209 -20.87 21.39 -14.06
C GLN A 209 -21.72 21.82 -12.85
N ASP A 210 -22.53 20.91 -12.29
CA ASP A 210 -23.42 21.21 -11.16
C ASP A 210 -22.68 21.60 -9.87
N PHE A 211 -21.38 21.30 -9.76
CA PHE A 211 -20.52 21.84 -8.70
C PHE A 211 -20.28 23.35 -8.84
N GLU A 212 -20.54 23.95 -10.00
CA GLU A 212 -20.41 25.39 -10.18
C GLU A 212 -21.35 26.15 -9.22
N GLY A 213 -20.79 27.15 -8.54
CA GLY A 213 -21.49 27.93 -7.52
C GLY A 213 -21.83 27.17 -6.23
N ALA A 214 -21.41 25.91 -6.08
CA ALA A 214 -21.46 25.21 -4.80
C ALA A 214 -20.41 25.77 -3.83
N ILE A 215 -20.73 25.85 -2.55
CA ILE A 215 -19.81 26.35 -1.52
C ILE A 215 -19.31 25.17 -0.69
N VAL A 216 -17.99 25.04 -0.58
CA VAL A 216 -17.37 24.10 0.36
C VAL A 216 -17.55 24.65 1.78
N ILE A 217 -18.41 24.01 2.57
CA ILE A 217 -18.73 24.40 3.96
C ILE A 217 -17.81 23.74 4.98
N ARG A 218 -17.16 22.64 4.61
CA ARG A 218 -16.20 21.90 5.42
C ARG A 218 -15.28 21.12 4.49
N TYR A 219 -14.04 20.91 4.92
CA TYR A 219 -13.12 20.00 4.26
C TYR A 219 -12.26 19.22 5.26
N SER A 220 -11.64 18.15 4.79
CA SER A 220 -10.58 17.40 5.47
C SER A 220 -9.54 17.00 4.45
N ILE A 221 -8.26 17.24 4.75
CA ILE A 221 -7.15 16.94 3.83
C ILE A 221 -6.20 15.97 4.52
N ARG A 222 -5.88 14.88 3.83
CA ARG A 222 -4.82 13.94 4.21
C ARG A 222 -3.68 14.07 3.20
N ARG A 223 -2.50 14.42 3.71
CA ARG A 223 -1.25 14.47 2.94
C ARG A 223 -0.43 13.22 3.23
N SER A 224 -0.14 12.43 2.20
CA SER A 224 0.59 11.17 2.31
C SER A 224 1.84 11.22 1.42
N PRO A 225 2.90 11.94 1.86
CA PRO A 225 4.13 12.05 1.09
C PRO A 225 4.89 10.71 1.06
N ASN A 226 5.48 10.36 -0.09
CA ASN A 226 6.24 9.14 -0.29
C ASN A 226 5.52 7.87 0.19
N SER A 227 4.20 7.81 0.01
CA SER A 227 3.35 6.80 0.62
C SER A 227 3.21 5.54 -0.22
N VAL A 228 3.20 5.69 -1.55
CA VAL A 228 3.01 4.54 -2.46
C VAL A 228 4.19 4.37 -3.38
N ILE A 229 4.56 3.12 -3.66
CA ILE A 229 5.62 2.79 -4.63
C ILE A 229 5.22 3.26 -6.04
N ASN A 230 6.18 3.83 -6.75
CA ASN A 230 6.07 4.15 -8.16
C ASN A 230 6.50 2.93 -8.99
N PHE A 231 5.55 2.25 -9.61
CA PHE A 231 5.80 1.06 -10.44
C PHE A 231 6.37 1.43 -11.82
N LEU A 232 7.58 1.96 -11.84
CA LEU A 232 8.31 2.28 -13.07
C LEU A 232 8.68 0.98 -13.85
N PRO A 233 8.72 1.02 -15.19
CA PRO A 233 9.20 -0.10 -15.99
C PRO A 233 10.57 -0.59 -15.52
N GLY A 234 10.68 -1.89 -15.23
CA GLY A 234 11.91 -2.51 -14.75
C GLY A 234 12.18 -2.37 -13.24
N SER A 235 11.30 -1.74 -12.45
CA SER A 235 11.43 -1.63 -11.00
C SER A 235 11.35 -2.98 -10.26
N TYR A 236 10.62 -3.95 -10.81
CA TYR A 236 10.34 -5.25 -10.17
C TYR A 236 11.59 -6.10 -9.86
N LYS A 237 12.71 -5.86 -10.55
CA LYS A 237 14.00 -6.54 -10.22
C LYS A 237 14.61 -6.04 -8.91
N TYR A 238 14.13 -4.91 -8.39
CA TYR A 238 14.60 -4.29 -7.17
C TYR A 238 13.64 -4.44 -5.98
N THR A 239 12.43 -4.98 -6.20
CA THR A 239 11.44 -5.23 -5.14
C THR A 239 11.72 -6.54 -4.41
N LEU A 240 11.47 -6.54 -3.09
CA LEU A 240 11.61 -7.73 -2.25
C LEU A 240 10.46 -8.71 -2.44
N ARG A 241 10.69 -9.96 -2.03
CA ARG A 241 9.66 -10.97 -1.81
C ARG A 241 9.29 -11.00 -0.31
N GLY A 242 8.31 -11.82 0.06
CA GLY A 242 7.90 -11.95 1.46
C GLY A 242 8.91 -12.65 2.38
N SER A 243 9.94 -13.31 1.82
CA SER A 243 11.06 -13.89 2.56
C SER A 243 12.34 -13.11 2.28
N THR A 244 13.24 -13.07 3.27
CA THR A 244 14.53 -12.34 3.20
C THR A 244 15.71 -13.30 3.37
N SER A 245 16.93 -12.79 3.29
CA SER A 245 18.15 -13.53 3.62
C SER A 245 18.27 -13.87 5.11
N PHE A 246 17.53 -13.16 5.97
CA PHE A 246 17.43 -13.45 7.40
C PHE A 246 16.34 -14.49 7.68
N PRO A 247 16.66 -15.65 8.29
CA PRO A 247 15.72 -16.76 8.41
C PRO A 247 14.40 -16.43 9.13
N ASN A 248 14.44 -15.52 10.11
CA ASN A 248 13.31 -15.15 10.95
C ASN A 248 12.72 -13.76 10.62
N LEU A 249 13.05 -13.18 9.47
CA LEU A 249 12.52 -11.89 9.02
C LEU A 249 11.70 -12.04 7.74
N PHE A 250 10.44 -11.64 7.82
CA PHE A 250 9.49 -11.68 6.72
C PHE A 250 9.00 -10.27 6.37
N ILE A 251 8.58 -10.08 5.12
CA ILE A 251 8.07 -8.80 4.63
C ILE A 251 6.61 -8.95 4.23
N ALA A 252 5.79 -7.97 4.59
CA ALA A 252 4.42 -7.81 4.11
C ALA A 252 4.20 -6.39 3.59
N GLY A 253 3.38 -6.23 2.56
CA GLY A 253 3.10 -4.94 1.95
C GLY A 253 2.57 -5.05 0.53
N ASP A 254 1.84 -4.04 0.09
CA ASP A 254 1.35 -3.94 -1.29
C ASP A 254 2.48 -3.78 -2.34
N TRP A 255 3.67 -3.38 -1.90
CA TRP A 255 4.82 -3.08 -2.76
C TRP A 255 5.75 -4.29 -3.01
N ILE A 256 5.59 -5.40 -2.29
CA ILE A 256 6.43 -6.60 -2.49
C ILE A 256 6.01 -7.43 -3.70
N VAL A 257 6.88 -8.33 -4.14
CA VAL A 257 6.61 -9.30 -5.23
C VAL A 257 5.62 -10.35 -4.75
N ASN A 258 4.44 -10.37 -5.37
CA ASN A 258 3.39 -11.39 -5.22
C ASN A 258 2.68 -11.61 -6.58
N ARG A 259 1.87 -12.66 -6.71
CA ARG A 259 0.89 -12.86 -7.80
C ARG A 259 -0.31 -11.92 -7.72
N HIS A 260 -0.74 -11.49 -6.54
CA HIS A 260 -1.84 -10.54 -6.38
C HIS A 260 -1.45 -9.18 -6.99
N GLY A 261 -2.43 -8.53 -7.62
CA GLY A 261 -2.24 -7.25 -8.33
C GLY A 261 -1.67 -6.18 -7.40
N SER A 262 -0.65 -5.48 -7.89
CA SER A 262 -0.07 -4.32 -7.20
C SER A 262 -1.09 -3.20 -7.01
N PHE A 263 -0.83 -2.28 -6.06
CA PHE A 263 -1.68 -1.13 -5.77
C PHE A 263 -3.09 -1.53 -5.30
N SER A 264 -3.15 -2.58 -4.48
CA SER A 264 -4.42 -3.08 -3.95
C SER A 264 -4.32 -3.39 -2.47
N LYS A 265 -5.38 -3.06 -1.74
CA LYS A 265 -5.57 -3.46 -0.34
C LYS A 265 -5.61 -4.98 -0.19
N GLU A 266 -6.15 -5.66 -1.20
CA GLU A 266 -6.13 -7.13 -1.31
C GLU A 266 -4.69 -7.66 -1.21
N LYS A 267 -3.74 -7.07 -1.94
CA LYS A 267 -2.34 -7.49 -1.85
C LYS A 267 -1.72 -7.19 -0.48
N ALA A 268 -2.04 -6.06 0.15
CA ALA A 268 -1.59 -5.78 1.51
C ALA A 268 -2.13 -6.85 2.50
N TYR A 269 -3.41 -7.18 2.40
CA TYR A 269 -4.06 -8.23 3.21
C TYR A 269 -3.42 -9.60 2.98
N VAL A 270 -3.31 -10.04 1.72
CA VAL A 270 -2.75 -11.35 1.36
C VAL A 270 -1.30 -11.47 1.77
N THR A 271 -0.47 -10.45 1.52
CA THR A 271 0.94 -10.51 1.94
C THR A 271 1.11 -10.54 3.46
N GLY A 272 0.17 -9.95 4.21
CA GLY A 272 0.07 -10.13 5.67
C GLY A 272 -0.25 -11.58 6.06
N LEU A 273 -1.24 -12.21 5.41
CA LEU A 273 -1.54 -13.64 5.63
C LEU A 273 -0.36 -14.53 5.25
N GLU A 274 0.32 -14.27 4.14
CA GLU A 274 1.49 -15.02 3.73
C GLU A 274 2.65 -14.86 4.72
N ALA A 275 2.87 -13.66 5.26
CA ALA A 275 3.87 -13.46 6.31
C ALA A 275 3.51 -14.25 7.57
N GLY A 276 2.24 -14.26 7.98
CA GLY A 276 1.75 -15.13 9.06
C GLY A 276 2.02 -16.62 8.79
N ASN A 277 1.75 -17.09 7.56
CA ASN A 277 2.04 -18.45 7.16
C ASN A 277 3.55 -18.76 7.20
N ARG A 278 4.41 -17.83 6.80
CA ARG A 278 5.87 -18.00 6.90
C ARG A 278 6.34 -18.10 8.35
N VAL A 279 5.72 -17.37 9.27
CA VAL A 279 6.00 -17.50 10.71
C VAL A 279 5.57 -18.87 11.24
N VAL A 280 4.38 -19.35 10.85
CA VAL A 280 3.90 -20.71 11.20
C VAL A 280 4.85 -21.78 10.67
N ASP A 281 5.26 -21.67 9.40
CA ASP A 281 6.21 -22.58 8.75
C ASP A 281 7.58 -22.57 9.43
N TYR A 282 8.06 -21.38 9.82
CA TYR A 282 9.35 -21.21 10.51
C TYR A 282 9.39 -21.91 11.87
N PHE A 283 8.30 -21.87 12.63
CA PHE A 283 8.22 -22.52 13.95
C PHE A 283 7.69 -23.95 13.91
N ASP A 284 7.13 -24.39 12.79
CA ASP A 284 6.35 -25.64 12.67
C ASP A 284 5.21 -25.70 13.71
N ILE A 285 4.58 -24.54 13.99
CA ILE A 285 3.53 -24.38 15.00
C ILE A 285 2.42 -23.45 14.48
N GLY A 286 1.18 -23.94 14.50
CA GLY A 286 -0.02 -23.19 14.12
C GLY A 286 -0.67 -23.72 12.84
N ASP A 287 -1.74 -23.05 12.41
CA ASP A 287 -2.47 -23.38 11.19
C ASP A 287 -2.24 -22.31 10.12
N PHE A 288 -2.06 -22.73 8.87
CA PHE A 288 -1.96 -21.80 7.76
C PHE A 288 -3.29 -21.07 7.51
N ALA A 289 -3.21 -19.75 7.40
CA ALA A 289 -4.27 -18.93 6.85
C ALA A 289 -4.54 -19.34 5.40
N LYS A 290 -5.83 -19.45 5.07
CA LYS A 290 -6.29 -19.74 3.71
C LYS A 290 -6.16 -18.49 2.85
N ILE A 291 -5.43 -18.61 1.74
CA ILE A 291 -5.27 -17.55 0.74
C ILE A 291 -5.98 -17.99 -0.54
N ILE A 292 -6.83 -17.13 -1.07
CA ILE A 292 -7.52 -17.37 -2.34
C ILE A 292 -6.54 -17.05 -3.47
N ALA A 293 -6.29 -18.03 -4.34
CA ALA A 293 -5.39 -17.82 -5.47
C ALA A 293 -6.01 -16.85 -6.49
N VAL A 294 -5.15 -16.02 -7.08
CA VAL A 294 -5.52 -15.22 -8.27
C VAL A 294 -5.93 -16.16 -9.40
N GLU A 295 -6.96 -15.77 -10.14
CA GLU A 295 -7.36 -16.47 -11.35
C GLU A 295 -6.19 -16.59 -12.33
N GLY A 296 -6.11 -17.72 -13.02
CA GLY A 296 -5.08 -17.95 -14.03
C GLY A 296 -5.21 -16.96 -15.20
N ASP A 297 -4.12 -16.73 -15.92
CA ASP A 297 -4.20 -16.00 -17.18
C ASP A 297 -5.15 -16.73 -18.13
N GLU A 298 -5.89 -15.97 -18.95
CA GLU A 298 -6.67 -16.58 -20.02
C GLU A 298 -5.76 -17.41 -20.96
N PRO A 299 -6.23 -18.55 -21.50
CA PRO A 299 -5.36 -19.48 -22.26
C PRO A 299 -4.57 -18.83 -23.40
N HIS A 300 -5.16 -17.81 -24.03
CA HIS A 300 -4.52 -17.07 -25.10
C HIS A 300 -3.40 -16.14 -24.58
N ILE A 301 -3.56 -15.52 -23.41
CA ILE A 301 -2.52 -14.73 -22.73
C ILE A 301 -1.38 -15.64 -22.28
N GLU A 302 -1.70 -16.80 -21.70
CA GLU A 302 -0.68 -17.77 -21.26
C GLU A 302 0.17 -18.26 -22.44
N THR A 303 -0.49 -18.58 -23.57
CA THR A 303 0.20 -19.00 -24.81
C THR A 303 1.15 -17.91 -25.31
N LEU A 304 0.70 -16.66 -25.38
CA LEU A 304 1.54 -15.54 -25.81
C LEU A 304 2.71 -15.28 -24.86
N ARG A 305 2.50 -15.36 -23.53
CA ARG A 305 3.57 -15.24 -22.53
C ARG A 305 4.59 -16.36 -22.68
N SER A 306 4.16 -17.60 -22.89
CA SER A 306 5.03 -18.75 -23.13
C SER A 306 5.90 -18.57 -24.37
N LEU A 307 5.30 -18.12 -25.48
CA LEU A 307 6.03 -17.79 -26.71
C LEU A 307 7.05 -16.67 -26.50
N ASN A 308 6.69 -15.60 -25.79
CA ASN A 308 7.61 -14.51 -25.47
C ASN A 308 8.79 -14.98 -24.60
N ARG A 309 8.54 -15.83 -23.60
CA ARG A 309 9.62 -16.43 -22.78
C ARG A 309 10.57 -17.25 -23.63
N ARG A 310 10.05 -18.15 -24.47
CA ARG A 310 10.87 -18.95 -25.40
C ARG A 310 11.68 -18.09 -26.36
N ALA A 311 11.08 -17.02 -26.90
CA ALA A 311 11.78 -16.08 -27.78
C ALA A 311 12.92 -15.36 -27.04
N ASN A 312 12.71 -14.96 -25.79
CA ASN A 312 13.74 -14.31 -24.97
C ASN A 312 14.85 -15.29 -24.56
N GLU A 313 14.51 -16.54 -24.22
CA GLU A 313 15.48 -17.61 -23.94
C GLU A 313 16.37 -17.84 -25.17
N LEU A 314 15.77 -17.99 -26.35
CA LEU A 314 16.52 -18.13 -27.61
C LEU A 314 17.41 -16.91 -27.88
N LYS A 315 16.90 -15.68 -27.71
CA LYS A 315 17.71 -14.46 -27.86
C LYS A 315 18.90 -14.42 -26.91
N SER A 316 18.72 -14.84 -25.65
CA SER A 316 19.79 -14.85 -24.64
C SER A 316 20.89 -15.88 -24.92
N GLN A 317 20.59 -16.92 -25.72
CA GLN A 317 21.55 -17.94 -26.14
C GLN A 317 22.33 -17.54 -27.40
N ILE A 318 21.92 -16.48 -28.11
CA ILE A 318 22.63 -16.01 -29.30
C ILE A 318 23.60 -14.88 -28.88
N PRO A 319 24.91 -15.05 -29.08
CA PRO A 319 25.92 -14.07 -28.66
C PRO A 319 25.95 -12.87 -29.62
N PHE A 320 24.94 -12.01 -29.56
CA PHE A 320 24.89 -10.81 -30.40
C PHE A 320 25.72 -9.63 -29.84
N SER A 321 26.25 -9.71 -28.61
CA SER A 321 26.93 -8.59 -27.94
C SER A 321 28.43 -8.48 -28.15
N GLU A 322 29.10 -9.43 -28.83
CA GLU A 322 30.55 -9.32 -29.11
C GLU A 322 30.90 -9.05 -30.59
N PHE A 323 29.93 -9.02 -31.50
CA PHE A 323 30.22 -8.92 -32.95
C PHE A 323 30.14 -7.51 -33.56
N PHE A 324 29.67 -6.49 -32.83
CA PHE A 324 29.43 -5.15 -33.40
C PHE A 324 30.12 -3.97 -32.68
N LEU A 325 31.11 -4.22 -31.83
CA LEU A 325 32.00 -3.18 -31.31
C LEU A 325 33.46 -3.62 -31.48
N GLN A 326 33.97 -3.44 -32.70
CA GLN A 326 35.39 -3.17 -32.98
C GLN A 326 35.51 -1.72 -33.46
#